data_AF-A0A927XGB0-F1
#
_entry.id   AF-A0A927XGB0-F1
#
_cell.length_a   1.000
_cell.length_b   1.000
_cell.length_c   1.000
_cell.angle_alpha   90.00
_cell.angle_beta   90.00
_cell.angle_gamma   90.00
#
_symmetry.space_group_name_H-M   'P 1'
#
loop_
_entity.id
_entity.type
_entity.pdbx_description
1 polymer ?
#
loop_
_entity_poly.entity_id
_entity_poly.type
_entity_poly.pdbx_seq_one_letter_code
_entity_poly.pdbx_strand_id
1 'polypeptide(L)'
;MLGTVGMLENCTFRFSQWDPENPKGKYEGTKEQWEEAQSVMKRILDNLEVNYSIGIDEAAFYGPKLDIQYKNVFGKEDTIVTIQIDMLLAEKFGMEYVDADGQKKRPYIIHRTSLGCYERTLAYLIERFAGAFPLWLSPEQVRVLTITDRADEAALKVQQALQQQGMRVEVDLRNEKIGFKVREAVTQKVNYMLVLGDKEVEDGTVAVRTRKGENLGVMKLDEVIAMFRQEIDSKEIK
;
A
#
# COMPACT_ATOMS: atom_id res chain seq x y z
N MET A 1 4.02 5.00 -5.80
CA MET A 1 3.24 4.42 -4.68
C MET A 1 2.51 3.17 -5.12
N LEU A 2 1.50 3.25 -6.01
CA LEU A 2 0.72 2.06 -6.42
C LEU A 2 1.60 0.93 -7.01
N GLY A 3 2.67 1.26 -7.73
CA GLY A 3 3.64 0.25 -8.19
C GLY A 3 4.34 -0.49 -7.04
N THR A 4 4.70 0.22 -5.97
CA THR A 4 5.35 -0.34 -4.77
C THR A 4 4.47 -1.36 -4.05
N VAL A 5 3.15 -1.14 -4.04
CA VAL A 5 2.18 -2.08 -3.44
C VAL A 5 1.60 -3.06 -4.46
N GLY A 6 2.13 -3.06 -5.68
CA GLY A 6 1.72 -3.93 -6.79
C GLY A 6 0.38 -3.57 -7.44
N MET A 7 -0.31 -2.50 -7.04
CA MET A 7 -1.64 -2.16 -7.54
C MET A 7 -1.66 -1.44 -8.89
N LEU A 8 -0.51 -0.98 -9.40
CA LEU A 8 -0.47 -0.12 -10.60
C LEU A 8 -0.98 -0.81 -11.87
N GLU A 9 -0.61 -2.07 -12.10
CA GLU A 9 -0.93 -2.77 -13.36
C GLU A 9 -2.43 -3.03 -13.53
N ASN A 10 -3.17 -3.11 -12.42
CA ASN A 10 -4.60 -3.41 -12.41
C ASN A 10 -5.48 -2.17 -12.23
N CYS A 11 -4.89 -0.98 -12.17
CA CYS A 11 -5.65 0.26 -12.08
C CYS A 11 -6.01 0.79 -13.47
N THR A 12 -7.17 1.43 -13.57
CA THR A 12 -7.58 2.17 -14.76
C THR A 12 -7.71 3.64 -14.42
N PHE A 13 -7.61 4.49 -15.42
CA PHE A 13 -7.71 5.93 -15.25
C PHE A 13 -9.01 6.42 -15.86
N ARG A 14 -9.66 7.34 -15.17
CA ARG A 14 -10.89 7.97 -15.63
C ARG A 14 -10.76 9.48 -15.50
N PHE A 15 -10.95 10.18 -16.62
CA PHE A 15 -11.06 11.62 -16.64
C PHE A 15 -12.52 12.00 -16.41
N SER A 16 -12.80 12.41 -15.19
CA SER A 16 -14.14 12.73 -14.73
C SER A 16 -14.44 14.20 -14.98
N GLN A 17 -15.48 14.42 -15.78
CA GLN A 17 -15.92 15.69 -16.31
C GLN A 17 -17.26 16.08 -15.68
N TRP A 18 -17.56 17.37 -15.74
CA TRP A 18 -18.87 17.85 -15.32
C TRP A 18 -19.96 17.48 -16.33
N ASP A 19 -21.20 17.59 -15.87
CA ASP A 19 -22.37 17.56 -16.72
C ASP A 19 -23.04 18.96 -16.66
N PRO A 20 -23.02 19.74 -17.76
CA PRO A 20 -23.62 21.07 -17.77
C PRO A 20 -25.15 21.04 -17.65
N GLU A 21 -25.79 19.90 -17.93
CA GLU A 21 -27.22 19.71 -17.81
C GLU A 21 -27.62 19.05 -16.48
N ASN A 22 -26.68 18.93 -15.53
CA ASN A 22 -26.93 18.26 -14.26
C ASN A 22 -28.16 18.86 -13.56
N PRO A 23 -29.23 18.08 -13.33
CA PRO A 23 -30.52 18.59 -12.87
C PRO A 23 -30.50 19.05 -11.40
N LYS A 24 -29.41 18.78 -10.67
CA LYS A 24 -29.25 19.12 -9.25
C LYS A 24 -28.41 20.37 -9.01
N GLY A 25 -27.91 21.02 -10.06
CA GLY A 25 -27.05 22.20 -9.93
C GLY A 25 -25.76 21.90 -9.14
N LYS A 26 -25.18 20.72 -9.36
CA LYS A 26 -24.02 20.22 -8.61
C LYS A 26 -22.77 21.10 -8.79
N TYR A 27 -22.59 21.70 -9.96
CA TYR A 27 -21.32 22.32 -10.35
C TYR A 27 -21.33 23.82 -10.14
N GLU A 28 -20.25 24.33 -9.57
CA GLU A 28 -20.04 25.76 -9.35
C GLU A 28 -19.24 26.37 -10.51
N GLY A 29 -19.28 27.69 -10.65
CA GLY A 29 -18.55 28.40 -11.72
C GLY A 29 -19.29 28.46 -13.05
N THR A 30 -18.67 29.11 -14.03
CA THR A 30 -19.23 29.29 -15.37
C THR A 30 -18.82 28.16 -16.31
N LYS A 31 -19.53 28.03 -17.43
CA LYS A 31 -19.21 27.06 -18.47
C LYS A 31 -17.79 27.23 -19.00
N GLU A 32 -17.35 28.47 -19.18
CA GLU A 32 -16.04 28.82 -19.69
C GLU A 32 -14.93 28.38 -18.71
N GLN A 33 -15.15 28.56 -17.40
CA GLN A 33 -14.21 28.11 -16.36
C GLN A 33 -14.05 26.58 -16.38
N TRP A 34 -15.14 25.85 -16.59
CA TRP A 34 -15.11 24.39 -16.72
C TRP A 34 -14.42 23.92 -17.99
N GLU A 35 -14.69 24.55 -19.13
CA GLU A 35 -14.02 24.25 -20.39
C GLU A 35 -12.51 24.49 -20.30
N GLU A 36 -12.08 25.58 -19.64
CA GLU A 36 -10.68 25.85 -19.37
C GLU A 36 -10.04 24.77 -18.48
N ALA A 37 -10.65 24.48 -17.33
CA ALA A 37 -10.12 23.49 -16.39
C ALA A 37 -10.02 22.09 -17.03
N GLN A 38 -11.02 21.67 -17.78
CA GLN A 38 -11.03 20.40 -18.49
C GLN A 38 -10.00 20.36 -19.63
N SER A 39 -9.83 21.46 -20.37
CA SER A 39 -8.82 21.58 -21.42
C SER A 39 -7.40 21.49 -20.85
N VAL A 40 -7.13 22.19 -19.74
CA VAL A 40 -5.84 22.11 -19.02
C VAL A 40 -5.58 20.68 -18.56
N MET A 41 -6.57 20.04 -17.94
CA MET A 41 -6.44 18.66 -17.49
C MET A 41 -6.17 17.70 -18.65
N LYS A 42 -6.94 17.80 -19.74
CA LYS A 42 -6.75 16.99 -20.94
C LYS A 42 -5.33 17.13 -21.49
N ARG A 43 -4.84 18.36 -21.63
CA ARG A 43 -3.46 18.62 -22.10
C ARG A 43 -2.41 17.98 -21.21
N ILE A 44 -2.60 18.01 -19.89
CA ILE A 44 -1.69 17.34 -18.94
C ILE A 44 -1.71 15.83 -19.18
N LEU A 45 -2.90 15.22 -19.29
CA LEU A 45 -3.05 13.78 -19.48
C LEU A 45 -2.48 13.32 -20.83
N ASP A 46 -2.72 14.08 -21.90
CA ASP A 46 -2.18 13.82 -23.25
C ASP A 46 -0.64 13.89 -23.23
N ASN A 47 -0.05 14.92 -22.62
CA ASN A 47 1.40 15.08 -22.51
C ASN A 47 2.07 13.99 -21.67
N LEU A 48 1.34 13.42 -20.70
CA LEU A 48 1.80 12.30 -19.87
C LEU A 48 1.47 10.94 -20.51
N GLU A 49 0.85 10.92 -21.69
CA GLU A 49 0.44 9.71 -22.41
C GLU A 49 -0.43 8.77 -21.56
N VAL A 50 -1.29 9.35 -20.72
CA VAL A 50 -2.17 8.58 -19.83
C VAL A 50 -3.36 8.07 -20.64
N ASN A 51 -3.53 6.74 -20.67
CA ASN A 51 -4.74 6.13 -21.23
C ASN A 51 -5.88 6.20 -20.21
N TYR A 52 -6.97 6.91 -20.54
CA TYR A 52 -8.12 7.10 -19.66
C TYR A 52 -9.46 6.94 -20.38
N SER A 53 -10.52 6.63 -19.63
CA SER A 53 -11.92 6.75 -20.07
C SER A 53 -12.52 8.08 -19.61
N ILE A 54 -13.60 8.55 -20.25
CA ILE A 54 -14.33 9.75 -19.82
C ILE A 54 -15.48 9.35 -18.90
N GLY A 55 -15.58 9.98 -17.74
CA GLY A 55 -16.73 9.87 -16.82
C GLY A 55 -17.52 11.17 -16.79
N ILE A 56 -18.68 11.23 -17.46
CA ILE A 56 -19.56 12.40 -17.42
C ILE A 56 -20.35 12.40 -16.11
N ASP A 57 -20.58 13.59 -15.55
CA ASP A 57 -21.21 13.83 -14.25
C ASP A 57 -20.44 13.30 -13.02
N GLU A 58 -19.18 12.92 -13.21
CA GLU A 58 -18.36 12.32 -12.16
C GLU A 58 -17.35 13.29 -11.55
N ALA A 59 -17.21 14.51 -12.09
CA ALA A 59 -16.32 15.53 -11.54
C ALA A 59 -16.68 15.94 -10.09
N ALA A 60 -15.75 16.61 -9.41
CA ALA A 60 -16.06 17.32 -8.16
C ALA A 60 -16.93 18.55 -8.48
N PHE A 61 -17.52 19.19 -7.48
CA PHE A 61 -18.33 20.40 -7.72
C PHE A 61 -17.49 21.61 -8.15
N TYR A 62 -16.18 21.59 -7.88
CA TYR A 62 -15.26 22.73 -8.07
C TYR A 62 -14.27 22.57 -9.23
N GLY A 63 -14.29 21.43 -9.93
CA GLY A 63 -13.36 21.18 -11.02
C GLY A 63 -13.28 19.71 -11.44
N PRO A 64 -12.63 19.45 -12.58
CA PRO A 64 -12.48 18.10 -13.11
C PRO A 64 -11.41 17.31 -12.36
N LYS A 65 -11.41 15.98 -12.53
CA LYS A 65 -10.47 15.10 -11.84
C LYS A 65 -10.04 13.88 -12.65
N LEU A 66 -8.85 13.39 -12.32
CA LEU A 66 -8.33 12.10 -12.73
C LEU A 66 -8.61 11.16 -11.57
N ASP A 67 -9.54 10.25 -11.80
CA ASP A 67 -9.84 9.18 -10.89
C ASP A 67 -9.01 7.96 -11.28
N ILE A 68 -8.21 7.47 -10.33
CA ILE A 68 -7.55 6.18 -10.43
C ILE A 68 -8.50 5.15 -9.85
N GLN A 69 -8.99 4.30 -10.72
CA GLN A 69 -9.99 3.29 -10.44
C GLN A 69 -9.32 1.95 -10.18
N TYR A 70 -9.93 1.13 -9.32
CA TYR A 70 -9.50 -0.23 -9.06
C TYR A 70 -10.71 -1.15 -8.91
N LYS A 71 -10.61 -2.37 -9.43
CA LYS A 71 -11.68 -3.36 -9.34
C LYS A 71 -11.45 -4.28 -8.15
N ASN A 72 -12.49 -4.46 -7.34
CA ASN A 72 -12.48 -5.45 -6.26
C ASN A 72 -12.69 -6.88 -6.81
N VAL A 73 -12.56 -7.88 -5.93
CA VAL A 73 -12.75 -9.30 -6.30
C VAL A 73 -14.15 -9.65 -6.81
N PHE A 74 -15.14 -8.78 -6.60
CA PHE A 74 -16.50 -8.92 -7.13
C PHE A 74 -16.70 -8.20 -8.47
N GLY A 75 -15.64 -7.62 -9.03
CA GLY A 75 -15.67 -6.87 -10.29
C GLY A 75 -16.22 -5.45 -10.19
N LYS A 76 -16.59 -4.99 -8.98
CA LYS A 76 -17.01 -3.60 -8.75
C LYS A 76 -15.80 -2.68 -8.79
N GLU A 77 -15.92 -1.61 -9.57
CA GLU A 77 -14.90 -0.57 -9.69
C GLU A 77 -15.17 0.55 -8.69
N ASP A 78 -14.17 0.92 -7.89
CA ASP A 78 -14.20 2.12 -7.06
C ASP A 78 -12.94 2.96 -7.25
N THR A 79 -13.07 4.25 -6.98
CA THR A 79 -11.95 5.20 -7.02
C THR A 79 -11.07 5.06 -5.79
N ILE A 80 -9.79 4.77 -6.01
CA ILE A 80 -8.80 4.65 -4.93
C ILE A 80 -8.04 5.95 -4.71
N VAL A 81 -7.72 6.68 -5.78
CA VAL A 81 -6.93 7.92 -5.69
C VAL A 81 -7.53 8.93 -6.66
N THR A 82 -7.53 10.21 -6.28
CA THR A 82 -7.99 11.30 -7.14
C THR A 82 -6.94 12.39 -7.22
N ILE A 83 -6.82 12.99 -8.40
CA ILE A 83 -6.07 14.23 -8.63
C ILE A 83 -7.05 15.21 -9.28
N GLN A 84 -7.34 16.31 -8.61
CA GLN A 84 -8.40 17.23 -9.00
C GLN A 84 -7.82 18.61 -9.18
N ILE A 85 -8.17 19.27 -10.28
CA ILE A 85 -7.72 20.63 -10.58
C ILE A 85 -8.86 21.57 -10.21
N ASP A 86 -8.62 22.38 -9.19
CA ASP A 86 -9.58 23.34 -8.67
C ASP A 86 -9.16 24.76 -9.03
N MET A 87 -10.02 25.40 -9.81
CA MET A 87 -9.86 26.79 -10.26
C MET A 87 -10.88 27.74 -9.62
N LEU A 88 -11.73 27.25 -8.72
CA LEU A 88 -12.88 27.99 -8.20
C LEU A 88 -12.70 28.40 -6.74
N LEU A 89 -12.20 27.50 -5.88
CA LEU A 89 -12.13 27.79 -4.45
C LEU A 89 -11.17 28.94 -4.13
N ALA A 90 -10.11 29.10 -4.91
CA ALA A 90 -9.17 30.21 -4.71
C ALA A 90 -9.87 31.58 -4.77
N GLU A 91 -10.83 31.78 -5.67
CA GLU A 91 -11.64 32.99 -5.73
C GLU A 91 -12.54 33.12 -4.50
N LYS A 92 -13.24 32.05 -4.14
CA LYS A 92 -14.19 32.06 -3.01
C LYS A 92 -13.54 32.37 -1.67
N PHE A 93 -12.31 31.87 -1.47
CA PHE A 93 -11.55 32.09 -0.23
C PHE A 93 -10.67 33.35 -0.29
N GLY A 94 -10.69 34.11 -1.39
CA GLY A 94 -9.85 35.30 -1.55
C GLY A 94 -8.35 34.98 -1.54
N MET A 95 -7.96 33.82 -2.05
CA MET A 95 -6.57 33.40 -2.11
C MET A 95 -5.82 34.15 -3.21
N GLU A 96 -4.72 34.79 -2.86
CA GLU A 96 -3.89 35.58 -3.78
C GLU A 96 -2.41 35.32 -3.52
N TYR A 97 -1.59 35.41 -4.56
CA TYR A 97 -0.14 35.53 -4.47
C TYR A 97 0.34 36.65 -5.41
N VAL A 98 1.56 37.13 -5.20
CA VAL A 98 2.21 38.11 -6.09
C VAL A 98 3.12 37.35 -7.04
N ASP A 99 2.89 37.51 -8.34
CA ASP A 99 3.72 36.88 -9.38
C ASP A 99 5.04 37.64 -9.61
N ALA A 100 5.85 37.15 -10.56
CA ALA A 100 7.15 37.73 -10.88
C ALA A 100 7.06 39.17 -11.41
N ASP A 101 5.91 39.58 -11.95
CA ASP A 101 5.66 40.92 -12.50
C ASP A 101 5.06 41.87 -11.44
N GLY A 102 4.96 41.42 -10.18
CA GLY A 102 4.39 42.18 -9.07
C GLY A 102 2.86 42.23 -9.10
N GLN A 103 2.20 41.42 -9.92
CA GLN A 103 0.74 41.41 -10.06
C GLN A 103 0.11 40.42 -9.10
N LYS A 104 -1.05 40.78 -8.55
CA LYS A 104 -1.86 39.86 -7.77
C LYS A 104 -2.49 38.82 -8.70
N LYS A 105 -2.24 37.55 -8.41
CA LYS A 105 -2.79 36.39 -9.12
C LYS A 105 -3.46 35.44 -8.16
N ARG A 106 -4.42 34.67 -8.66
CA ARG A 106 -5.05 33.58 -7.91
C ARG A 106 -4.27 32.28 -8.14
N PRO A 107 -3.98 31.50 -7.10
CA PRO A 107 -3.35 30.19 -7.26
C PRO A 107 -4.36 29.17 -7.80
N TYR A 108 -3.88 28.17 -8.53
CA TYR A 108 -4.63 26.94 -8.76
C TYR A 108 -4.41 25.97 -7.59
N ILE A 109 -5.46 25.24 -7.23
CA ILE A 109 -5.42 24.28 -6.13
C ILE A 109 -5.43 22.87 -6.73
N ILE A 110 -4.52 22.01 -6.28
CA ILE A 110 -4.49 20.60 -6.66
C ILE A 110 -4.91 19.79 -5.44
N HIS A 111 -6.13 19.24 -5.48
CA HIS A 111 -6.59 18.29 -4.47
C HIS A 111 -6.08 16.91 -4.85
N ARG A 112 -5.27 16.31 -3.98
CA ARG A 112 -4.77 14.96 -4.22
C ARG A 112 -4.60 14.18 -2.94
N THR A 113 -4.65 12.86 -3.08
CA THR A 113 -4.17 11.92 -2.08
C THR A 113 -3.15 10.99 -2.73
N SER A 114 -2.18 10.52 -1.96
CA SER A 114 -1.21 9.54 -2.48
C SER A 114 -1.72 8.11 -2.33
N LEU A 115 -2.55 7.85 -1.31
CA LEU A 115 -3.03 6.52 -0.89
C LEU A 115 -4.54 6.35 -0.94
N GLY A 116 -5.31 7.42 -1.15
CA GLY A 116 -6.75 7.32 -1.01
C GLY A 116 -7.22 7.37 0.43
N CYS A 117 -8.39 6.79 0.64
CA CYS A 117 -8.89 6.39 1.95
C CYS A 117 -8.13 5.13 2.40
N TYR A 118 -7.54 5.18 3.59
CA TYR A 118 -6.67 4.11 4.09
C TYR A 118 -7.42 2.78 4.22
N GLU A 119 -8.67 2.82 4.67
CA GLU A 119 -9.55 1.66 4.81
C GLU A 119 -9.81 0.98 3.48
N ARG A 120 -10.11 1.78 2.44
CA ARG A 120 -10.36 1.26 1.08
C ARG A 120 -9.09 0.64 0.51
N THR A 121 -7.96 1.32 0.64
CA THR A 121 -6.68 0.81 0.14
C THR A 121 -6.27 -0.45 0.88
N LEU A 122 -6.44 -0.52 2.20
CA LEU A 122 -6.19 -1.72 2.97
C LEU A 122 -7.08 -2.89 2.52
N ALA A 123 -8.37 -2.64 2.30
CA ALA A 123 -9.30 -3.67 1.79
C ALA A 123 -8.81 -4.23 0.44
N TYR A 124 -8.41 -3.37 -0.48
CA TYR A 124 -7.86 -3.81 -1.78
C TYR A 124 -6.54 -4.55 -1.66
N LEU A 125 -5.66 -4.18 -0.72
CA LEU A 125 -4.42 -4.90 -0.48
C LEU A 125 -4.71 -6.30 0.09
N ILE A 126 -5.66 -6.42 1.03
CA ILE A 126 -6.09 -7.71 1.57
C ILE A 126 -6.62 -8.59 0.44
N GLU A 127 -7.50 -8.07 -0.41
CA GLU A 127 -8.04 -8.77 -1.58
C GLU A 127 -6.94 -9.21 -2.55
N ARG A 128 -6.06 -8.26 -2.93
CA ARG A 128 -4.95 -8.51 -3.87
C ARG A 128 -4.04 -9.64 -3.40
N PHE A 129 -3.63 -9.61 -2.14
CA PHE A 129 -2.71 -10.60 -1.58
C PHE A 129 -3.44 -11.81 -1.03
N ALA A 130 -4.78 -11.85 -1.08
CA ALA A 130 -5.61 -12.79 -0.35
C ALA A 130 -5.15 -12.93 1.11
N GLY A 131 -4.77 -11.84 1.77
CA GLY A 131 -4.19 -11.81 3.13
C GLY A 131 -2.75 -12.33 3.28
N ALA A 132 -2.12 -12.85 2.22
CA ALA A 132 -0.73 -13.30 2.22
C ALA A 132 0.22 -12.13 1.90
N PHE A 133 0.30 -11.14 2.79
CA PHE A 133 1.08 -9.92 2.55
C PHE A 133 2.57 -10.19 2.28
N PRO A 134 3.24 -9.37 1.45
CA PRO A 134 4.70 -9.34 1.35
C PRO A 134 5.34 -9.09 2.73
N LEU A 135 6.59 -9.52 2.92
CA LEU A 135 7.28 -9.45 4.21
C LEU A 135 7.21 -8.04 4.81
N TRP A 136 7.47 -7.01 4.02
CA TRP A 136 7.49 -5.62 4.50
C TRP A 136 6.10 -5.11 4.96
N LEU A 137 5.01 -5.65 4.43
CA LEU A 137 3.62 -5.29 4.79
C LEU A 137 2.99 -6.19 5.85
N SER A 138 3.53 -7.39 6.09
CA SER A 138 2.86 -8.38 6.93
C SER A 138 2.74 -7.93 8.39
N PRO A 139 1.58 -8.08 9.06
CA PRO A 139 1.43 -7.71 10.47
C PRO A 139 2.39 -8.51 11.38
N GLU A 140 2.61 -9.78 11.05
CA GLU A 140 3.62 -10.64 11.65
C GLU A 140 4.56 -11.12 10.55
N GLN A 141 5.83 -10.73 10.65
CA GLN A 141 6.84 -11.03 9.63
C GLN A 141 7.50 -12.38 9.88
N VAL A 142 7.81 -12.65 11.14
CA VAL A 142 8.54 -13.84 11.57
C VAL A 142 7.91 -14.41 12.83
N ARG A 143 7.73 -15.73 12.88
CA ARG A 143 7.42 -16.45 14.11
C ARG A 143 8.58 -17.33 14.54
N VAL A 144 9.06 -17.18 15.77
CA VAL A 144 10.05 -18.08 16.34
C VAL A 144 9.35 -19.22 17.07
N LEU A 145 9.71 -20.46 16.75
CA LEU A 145 9.08 -21.68 17.25
C LEU A 145 10.10 -22.53 18.00
N THR A 146 9.83 -22.88 19.25
CA THR A 146 10.67 -23.82 20.00
C THR A 146 10.16 -25.26 19.87
N ILE A 147 11.09 -26.21 19.73
CA ILE A 147 10.81 -27.65 19.76
C ILE A 147 10.69 -28.13 21.22
N THR A 148 11.50 -27.56 22.11
CA THR A 148 11.53 -27.90 23.54
C THR A 148 11.71 -26.64 24.37
N ASP A 149 11.20 -26.63 25.58
CA ASP A 149 11.24 -25.50 26.53
C ASP A 149 12.67 -25.02 26.84
N ARG A 150 13.69 -25.90 26.69
CA ARG A 150 15.11 -25.53 26.82
C ARG A 150 15.57 -24.48 25.81
N ALA A 151 14.90 -24.37 24.66
CA ALA A 151 15.22 -23.41 23.62
C ALA A 151 14.52 -22.05 23.82
N ASP A 152 13.65 -21.91 24.84
CA ASP A 152 12.81 -20.73 25.00
C ASP A 152 13.61 -19.46 25.26
N GLU A 153 14.66 -19.53 26.09
CA GLU A 153 15.54 -18.37 26.33
C GLU A 153 16.27 -17.94 25.05
N ALA A 154 16.72 -18.90 24.24
CA ALA A 154 17.37 -18.63 22.97
C ALA A 154 16.37 -18.04 21.95
N ALA A 155 15.13 -18.52 21.92
CA ALA A 155 14.08 -17.98 21.07
C ALA A 155 13.75 -16.51 21.38
N LEU A 156 13.70 -16.15 22.67
CA LEU A 156 13.52 -14.76 23.09
C LEU A 156 14.71 -13.87 22.69
N LYS A 157 15.95 -14.39 22.74
CA LYS A 157 17.13 -13.66 22.23
C LYS A 157 17.06 -13.45 20.71
N VAL A 158 16.63 -14.46 19.95
CA VAL A 158 16.40 -14.35 18.50
C VAL A 158 15.33 -13.31 18.19
N GLN A 159 14.20 -13.33 18.93
CA GLN A 159 13.15 -12.32 18.79
C GLN A 159 13.70 -10.91 19.01
N GLN A 160 14.42 -10.69 20.12
CA GLN A 160 15.01 -9.39 20.43
C GLN A 160 15.98 -8.91 19.34
N ALA A 161 16.85 -9.80 18.85
CA ALA A 161 17.79 -9.47 17.79
C ALA A 161 17.07 -9.00 16.51
N LEU A 162 16.00 -9.69 16.10
CA LEU A 162 15.20 -9.30 14.93
C LEU A 162 14.41 -8.00 15.15
N GLN A 163 13.82 -7.83 16.34
CA GLN A 163 13.09 -6.61 16.71
C GLN A 163 14.00 -5.38 16.74
N GLN A 164 15.26 -5.52 17.17
CA GLN A 164 16.26 -4.44 17.10
C GLN A 164 16.56 -4.01 15.65
N GLN A 165 16.26 -4.86 14.66
CA GLN A 165 16.36 -4.51 13.24
C GLN A 165 15.06 -3.92 12.67
N GLY A 166 14.04 -3.69 13.51
CA GLY A 166 12.73 -3.13 13.12
C GLY A 166 11.70 -4.15 12.66
N MET A 167 11.95 -5.45 12.86
CA MET A 167 11.04 -6.51 12.40
C MET A 167 9.92 -6.81 13.42
N ARG A 168 8.74 -7.16 12.91
CA ARG A 168 7.57 -7.58 13.70
C ARG A 168 7.62 -9.09 13.92
N VAL A 169 8.02 -9.50 15.11
CA VAL A 169 8.33 -10.89 15.44
C VAL A 169 7.56 -11.36 16.67
N GLU A 170 6.89 -12.50 16.54
CA GLU A 170 6.27 -13.23 17.66
C GLU A 170 7.01 -14.53 17.97
N VAL A 171 6.72 -15.09 19.15
CA VAL A 171 7.35 -16.33 19.63
C VAL A 171 6.26 -17.28 20.13
N ASP A 172 6.35 -18.55 19.75
CA ASP A 172 5.45 -19.61 20.19
C ASP A 172 6.19 -20.63 21.05
N LEU A 173 6.11 -20.42 22.37
CA LEU A 173 6.70 -21.25 23.43
C LEU A 173 5.72 -22.31 23.96
N ARG A 174 4.54 -22.48 23.35
CA ARG A 174 3.56 -23.46 23.86
C ARG A 174 4.15 -24.88 23.80
N ASN A 175 3.84 -25.73 24.77
CA ASN A 175 4.23 -27.14 24.73
C ASN A 175 3.32 -27.93 23.76
N GLU A 176 3.50 -27.68 22.47
CA GLU A 176 2.73 -28.25 21.37
C GLU A 176 3.67 -28.86 20.32
N LYS A 177 3.18 -29.84 19.56
CA LYS A 177 3.98 -30.46 18.49
C LYS A 177 4.41 -29.40 17.47
N ILE A 178 5.69 -29.39 17.08
CA ILE A 178 6.21 -28.40 16.11
C ILE A 178 5.41 -28.38 14.79
N GLY A 179 4.92 -29.53 14.33
CA GLY A 179 4.06 -29.61 13.15
C GLY A 179 2.68 -28.95 13.32
N PHE A 180 2.17 -28.83 14.54
CA PHE A 180 0.98 -28.03 14.84
C PHE A 180 1.31 -26.54 14.78
N LYS A 181 2.35 -26.09 15.50
CA LYS A 181 2.80 -24.68 15.51
C LYS A 181 3.06 -24.15 14.10
N VAL A 182 3.77 -24.92 13.27
CA VAL A 182 4.04 -24.56 11.86
C VAL A 182 2.74 -24.44 11.05
N ARG A 183 1.81 -25.39 11.19
CA ARG A 183 0.52 -25.32 10.47
C ARG A 183 -0.30 -24.10 10.87
N GLU A 184 -0.30 -23.74 12.15
CA GLU A 184 -0.98 -22.54 12.63
C GLU A 184 -0.34 -21.27 12.04
N ALA A 185 0.99 -21.15 12.07
CA ALA A 185 1.71 -20.02 11.47
C ALA A 185 1.47 -19.89 9.95
N VAL A 186 1.47 -21.01 9.22
CA VAL A 186 1.12 -21.06 7.79
C VAL A 186 -0.33 -20.62 7.56
N THR A 187 -1.27 -21.07 8.41
CA THR A 187 -2.69 -20.67 8.34
C THR A 187 -2.85 -19.16 8.55
N GLN A 188 -2.06 -18.58 9.45
CA GLN A 188 -2.00 -17.14 9.70
C GLN A 188 -1.14 -16.37 8.69
N LYS A 189 -0.55 -17.07 7.71
CA LYS A 189 0.21 -16.51 6.58
C LYS A 189 1.48 -15.75 6.96
N VAL A 190 2.04 -16.06 8.13
CA VAL A 190 3.31 -15.50 8.62
C VAL A 190 4.43 -15.83 7.63
N ASN A 191 5.15 -14.82 7.12
CA ASN A 191 6.09 -15.01 6.01
C ASN A 191 7.16 -16.08 6.30
N TYR A 192 7.77 -16.00 7.49
CA TYR A 192 8.85 -16.88 7.90
C TYR A 192 8.63 -17.49 9.28
N MET A 193 9.05 -18.74 9.45
CA MET A 193 9.13 -19.40 10.74
C MET A 193 10.58 -19.79 11.01
N LEU A 194 11.08 -19.43 12.19
CA LEU A 194 12.40 -19.81 12.68
C LEU A 194 12.23 -20.89 13.73
N VAL A 195 12.68 -22.10 13.45
CA VAL A 195 12.56 -23.24 14.36
C VAL A 195 13.86 -23.42 15.12
N LEU A 196 13.75 -23.56 16.44
CA LEU A 196 14.86 -23.75 17.38
C LEU A 196 14.65 -25.05 18.16
N GLY A 197 15.57 -26.01 17.99
CA GLY A 197 15.77 -27.14 18.90
C GLY A 197 17.10 -27.02 19.63
N ASP A 198 17.44 -28.06 20.42
CA ASP A 198 18.69 -28.09 21.18
C ASP A 198 19.91 -27.90 20.27
N LYS A 199 19.91 -28.53 19.08
CA LYS A 199 21.01 -28.44 18.11
C LYS A 199 21.19 -27.01 17.58
N GLU A 200 20.10 -26.35 17.19
CA GLU A 200 20.17 -24.97 16.69
C GLU A 200 20.68 -24.01 17.76
N VAL A 201 20.30 -24.24 19.03
CA VAL A 201 20.80 -23.45 20.17
C VAL A 201 22.29 -23.67 20.40
N GLU A 202 22.77 -24.92 20.38
CA GLU A 202 24.19 -25.26 20.53
C GLU A 202 25.05 -24.66 19.40
N ASP A 203 24.57 -24.76 18.15
CA ASP A 203 25.29 -24.31 16.97
C ASP A 203 25.14 -22.79 16.72
N GLY A 204 24.29 -22.08 17.48
CA GLY A 204 24.00 -20.65 17.29
C GLY A 204 23.32 -20.36 15.95
N THR A 205 22.45 -21.26 15.50
CA THR A 205 21.76 -21.21 14.21
C THR A 205 20.23 -21.22 14.37
N VAL A 206 19.51 -21.10 13.26
CA VAL A 206 18.05 -21.27 13.19
C VAL A 206 17.66 -22.05 11.95
N ALA A 207 16.67 -22.93 12.05
CA ALA A 207 16.08 -23.58 10.88
C ALA A 207 14.98 -22.68 10.28
N VAL A 208 15.14 -22.26 9.03
CA VAL A 208 14.28 -21.26 8.39
C VAL A 208 13.27 -21.92 7.46
N ARG A 209 11.99 -21.61 7.66
CA ARG A 209 10.89 -22.10 6.81
C ARG A 209 10.07 -20.93 6.27
N THR A 210 9.55 -21.07 5.06
CA THR A 210 8.63 -20.08 4.44
C THR A 210 7.18 -20.54 4.58
N ARG A 211 6.23 -19.59 4.55
CA ARG A 211 4.79 -19.94 4.53
C ARG A 211 4.35 -20.82 3.36
N LYS A 212 5.13 -20.83 2.26
CA LYS A 212 4.88 -21.67 1.07
C LYS A 212 5.27 -23.14 1.33
N GLY A 213 5.83 -23.45 2.49
CA GLY A 213 6.24 -24.80 2.90
C GLY A 213 7.70 -25.12 2.55
N GLU A 214 8.42 -24.19 1.94
CA GLU A 214 9.82 -24.36 1.59
C GLU A 214 10.69 -24.35 2.87
N ASN A 215 11.66 -25.25 2.90
CA ASN A 215 12.67 -25.30 3.94
C ASN A 215 13.95 -24.69 3.36
N LEU A 216 14.37 -23.54 3.88
CA LEU A 216 15.59 -22.85 3.46
C LEU A 216 16.84 -23.40 4.17
N GLY A 217 16.66 -24.39 5.06
CA GLY A 217 17.73 -25.05 5.79
C GLY A 217 18.08 -24.32 7.08
N VAL A 218 19.25 -24.66 7.61
CA VAL A 218 19.80 -24.09 8.85
C VAL A 218 20.76 -22.96 8.49
N MET A 219 20.57 -21.79 9.08
CA MET A 219 21.34 -20.58 8.80
C MET A 219 21.79 -19.91 10.10
N LYS A 220 22.87 -19.12 10.03
CA LYS A 220 23.23 -18.25 11.16
C LYS A 220 22.22 -17.11 11.29
N LEU A 221 21.98 -16.65 12.52
CA LEU A 221 21.03 -15.57 12.77
C LEU A 221 21.35 -14.29 11.98
N ASP A 222 22.64 -13.93 11.87
CA ASP A 222 23.08 -12.75 11.13
C ASP A 222 22.77 -12.84 9.63
N GLU A 223 22.88 -14.02 9.04
CA GLU A 223 22.55 -14.28 7.64
C GLU A 223 21.04 -14.14 7.40
N VAL A 224 20.24 -14.66 8.33
CA VAL A 224 18.77 -14.53 8.31
C VAL A 224 18.34 -13.07 8.42
N ILE A 225 18.96 -12.31 9.33
CA ILE A 225 18.72 -10.87 9.49
C ILE A 225 19.03 -10.12 8.19
N ALA A 226 20.18 -10.40 7.58
CA ALA A 226 20.59 -9.75 6.33
C ALA A 226 19.62 -10.07 5.18
N MET A 227 19.21 -11.33 5.06
CA MET A 227 18.23 -11.77 4.06
C MET A 227 16.88 -11.06 4.23
N PHE A 228 16.34 -11.02 5.45
CA PHE A 228 15.07 -10.35 5.72
C PHE A 228 15.14 -8.85 5.49
N ARG A 229 16.24 -8.19 5.85
CA ARG A 229 16.45 -6.76 5.57
C ARG A 229 16.44 -6.47 4.08
N GLN A 230 17.17 -7.25 3.30
CA GLN A 230 17.21 -7.07 1.85
C GLN A 230 15.80 -7.18 1.24
N GLU A 231 15.00 -8.16 1.65
CA GLU A 231 13.62 -8.32 1.19
C GLU A 231 12.71 -7.15 1.65
N ILE A 232 12.86 -6.68 2.89
CA ILE A 232 12.09 -5.55 3.42
C ILE A 232 12.43 -4.24 2.68
N ASP A 233 13.72 -3.94 2.53
CA ASP A 233 14.21 -2.67 1.98
C ASP A 233 13.90 -2.55 0.49
N SER A 234 14.03 -3.67 -0.25
CA SER A 234 13.63 -3.74 -1.66
C SER A 234 12.12 -3.72 -1.86
N LYS A 235 11.33 -3.91 -0.79
CA LYS A 235 9.87 -4.01 -0.81
C LYS A 235 9.37 -5.06 -1.80
N GLU A 236 10.10 -6.17 -1.89
CA GLU A 236 9.83 -7.23 -2.85
C GLU A 236 8.43 -7.83 -2.66
N ILE A 237 7.75 -8.15 -3.77
CA ILE A 237 6.45 -8.82 -3.79
C ILE A 237 6.67 -10.21 -4.43
N LYS A 238 6.68 -11.26 -3.59
CA LYS A 238 6.93 -12.66 -3.96
C LYS A 238 5.68 -13.54 -3.93
#